data_AF-A0A6N7IX66-F1
#
_entry.id   AF-A0A6N7IX66-F1
#
_cell.length_a   1.000
_cell.length_b   1.000
_cell.length_c   1.000
_cell.angle_alpha   90.00
_cell.angle_beta   90.00
_cell.angle_gamma   90.00
#
_symmetry.space_group_name_H-M   'P 1'
#
loop_
_entity.id
_entity.type
_entity.pdbx_description
1 polymer ?
#
loop_
_entity_poly.entity_id
_entity_poly.type
_entity_poly.pdbx_seq_one_letter_code
_entity_poly.pdbx_strand_id
1 'polypeptide(L)'
;FEREGALKLSFDYAAALFKEETVRRFGTHFLAIIREAVRHPEEQIGLLHILDQHEQIERLEKKTEGQTNRHEPFHVQFSRQAKETPDAIAVMDDQRKLTYRELEDMSYALSCELKKRGVEKEQTVALILD
;
A
#
# COMPACT_ATOMS: atom_id res chain seq x y z
N PHE A 1 -34.45 17.92 -12.89
CA PHE A 1 -35.66 18.71 -12.57
C PHE A 1 -35.31 19.72 -11.49
N GLU A 2 -35.67 20.98 -11.68
CA GLU A 2 -35.47 22.02 -10.67
C GLU A 2 -36.78 22.29 -9.93
N ARG A 3 -36.77 22.33 -8.60
CA ARG A 3 -37.95 22.63 -7.79
C ARG A 3 -37.52 23.31 -6.50
N GLU A 4 -38.09 24.47 -6.21
CA GLU A 4 -37.87 25.24 -4.96
C GLU A 4 -36.38 25.48 -4.61
N GLY A 5 -35.57 25.82 -5.62
CA GLY A 5 -34.13 26.08 -5.43
C GLY A 5 -33.28 24.82 -5.25
N ALA A 6 -33.86 23.62 -5.41
CA ALA A 6 -33.13 22.36 -5.44
C ALA A 6 -33.08 21.77 -6.85
N LEU A 7 -31.89 21.29 -7.24
CA LEU A 7 -31.67 20.55 -8.47
C LEU A 7 -31.77 19.05 -8.20
N LYS A 8 -32.74 18.38 -8.82
CA LYS A 8 -32.88 16.93 -8.81
C LYS A 8 -32.25 16.33 -10.08
N LEU A 9 -31.36 15.37 -9.87
CA LEU A 9 -30.69 14.61 -10.92
C LEU A 9 -31.30 13.19 -10.99
N SER A 10 -31.41 12.65 -12.20
CA SER A 10 -31.87 11.28 -12.46
C SER A 10 -30.88 10.60 -13.40
N PHE A 11 -30.59 9.33 -13.14
CA PHE A 11 -29.72 8.51 -13.97
C PHE A 11 -30.55 7.43 -14.64
N ASP A 12 -30.64 7.49 -15.96
CA ASP A 12 -31.17 6.39 -16.77
C ASP A 12 -30.01 5.51 -17.18
N TYR A 13 -30.15 4.20 -16.97
CA TYR A 13 -29.09 3.24 -17.25
C TYR A 13 -29.64 1.92 -17.78
N ALA A 14 -28.83 1.26 -18.60
CA ALA A 14 -29.14 -0.09 -19.06
C ALA A 14 -28.86 -1.10 -17.95
N ALA A 15 -29.92 -1.67 -17.36
CA ALA A 15 -29.81 -2.69 -16.32
C ALA A 15 -29.07 -3.97 -16.79
N ALA A 16 -28.99 -4.19 -18.11
CA ALA A 16 -28.20 -5.27 -18.71
C ALA A 16 -26.68 -5.05 -18.58
N LEU A 17 -26.21 -3.80 -18.43
CA LEU A 17 -24.79 -3.44 -18.37
C LEU A 17 -24.36 -2.99 -16.97
N PHE A 18 -25.27 -2.43 -16.19
CA PHE A 18 -24.96 -1.85 -14.89
C PHE A 18 -25.91 -2.32 -13.81
N LYS A 19 -25.33 -2.67 -12.66
CA LYS A 19 -26.08 -2.90 -11.42
C LYS A 19 -26.51 -1.56 -10.83
N GLU A 20 -27.66 -1.54 -10.15
CA GLU A 20 -28.17 -0.34 -9.49
C GLU A 20 -27.15 0.28 -8.53
N GLU A 21 -26.44 -0.55 -7.76
CA GLU A 21 -25.37 -0.12 -6.84
C GLU A 21 -24.27 0.66 -7.55
N THR A 22 -23.90 0.26 -8.77
CA THR A 22 -22.85 0.94 -9.56
C THR A 22 -23.31 2.33 -9.99
N VAL A 23 -24.56 2.45 -10.42
CA VAL A 23 -25.11 3.74 -10.88
C VAL A 23 -25.39 4.67 -9.71
N ARG A 24 -25.82 4.12 -8.57
CA ARG A 24 -25.95 4.88 -7.31
C ARG A 24 -24.61 5.49 -6.89
N ARG A 25 -23.52 4.71 -6.99
CA ARG A 25 -22.16 5.18 -6.72
C ARG A 25 -21.71 6.29 -7.69
N PHE A 26 -22.02 6.16 -8.98
CA PHE A 26 -21.78 7.24 -9.95
C PHE A 26 -22.54 8.51 -9.60
N GLY A 27 -23.78 8.40 -9.10
CA GLY A 27 -24.54 9.54 -8.60
C GLY A 27 -23.86 10.25 -7.43
N THR A 28 -23.33 9.51 -6.47
CA THR A 28 -22.57 10.07 -5.34
C THR A 28 -21.33 10.84 -5.82
N HIS A 29 -20.54 10.24 -6.72
CA HIS A 29 -19.34 10.89 -7.26
C HIS A 29 -19.66 12.14 -8.06
N PHE A 30 -20.72 12.09 -8.87
CA PHE A 30 -21.17 13.23 -9.65
C PHE A 30 -21.58 14.40 -8.74
N LEU A 31 -22.26 14.14 -7.63
CA LEU A 31 -22.58 15.16 -6.63
C LEU A 31 -21.32 15.72 -5.94
N ALA A 32 -20.32 14.87 -5.66
CA ALA A 32 -19.04 15.32 -5.09
C ALA A 32 -18.31 16.29 -6.03
N ILE A 33 -18.26 15.97 -7.33
CA ILE A 33 -17.67 16.84 -8.35
C ILE A 33 -18.39 18.19 -8.41
N ILE A 34 -19.73 18.19 -8.45
CA ILE A 34 -20.51 19.44 -8.49
C ILE A 34 -20.22 20.30 -7.26
N ARG A 35 -20.16 19.69 -6.07
CA ARG A 35 -19.85 20.42 -4.84
C ARG A 35 -18.46 21.04 -4.86
N GLU A 36 -17.47 20.31 -5.37
CA GLU A 36 -16.10 20.81 -5.43
C GLU A 36 -15.92 21.89 -6.49
N ALA A 37 -16.53 21.72 -7.67
CA ALA A 37 -16.54 22.73 -8.72
C ALA A 37 -17.21 24.05 -8.29
N VAL A 38 -18.26 23.98 -7.45
CA VAL A 38 -18.89 25.19 -6.89
C VAL A 38 -18.00 25.88 -5.84
N ARG A 39 -17.22 25.12 -5.07
CA ARG A 39 -16.28 25.69 -4.08
C ARG A 39 -15.03 26.29 -4.71
N HIS A 40 -14.58 25.71 -5.83
CA HIS A 40 -13.34 26.09 -6.51
C HIS A 40 -13.59 26.37 -8.01
N PRO A 41 -14.34 27.45 -8.33
CA PRO A 41 -14.77 27.73 -9.71
C PRO A 41 -13.63 28.07 -10.69
N GLU A 42 -12.49 28.49 -10.16
CA GLU A 42 -11.29 28.89 -10.93
C GLU A 42 -10.34 27.68 -11.18
N GLU A 43 -10.62 26.53 -10.57
CA GLU A 43 -9.71 25.37 -10.58
C GLU A 43 -9.98 24.44 -11.78
N GLN A 44 -8.91 23.89 -12.34
CA GLN A 44 -9.03 23.02 -13.51
C GLN A 44 -9.74 21.71 -13.12
N ILE A 45 -10.81 21.36 -13.85
CA ILE A 45 -11.66 20.19 -13.58
C ILE A 45 -10.85 18.88 -13.42
N GLY A 46 -9.70 18.75 -14.10
CA GLY A 46 -8.81 17.59 -14.00
C GLY A 46 -8.08 17.42 -12.65
N LEU A 47 -8.11 18.43 -11.78
CA LEU A 47 -7.53 18.38 -10.43
C LEU A 47 -8.59 18.07 -9.35
N LEU A 48 -9.88 18.12 -9.69
CA LEU A 48 -10.95 17.84 -8.75
C LEU A 48 -10.96 16.35 -8.40
N HIS A 49 -10.89 16.05 -7.10
CA HIS A 49 -10.94 14.68 -6.62
C HIS A 49 -12.34 14.07 -6.84
N ILE A 50 -12.45 13.18 -7.82
CA ILE A 50 -13.70 12.49 -8.20
C ILE A 50 -14.13 11.42 -7.16
N LEU A 51 -13.21 10.97 -6.31
CA LEU A 51 -13.49 9.92 -5.35
C LEU A 51 -14.11 10.51 -4.09
N ASP A 52 -15.34 10.10 -3.78
CA ASP A 52 -15.94 10.28 -2.46
C ASP A 52 -14.99 9.76 -1.37
N GLN A 53 -14.86 10.49 -0.26
CA GLN A 53 -13.94 10.15 0.83
C GLN A 53 -14.24 8.75 1.39
N HIS A 54 -15.51 8.33 1.36
CA HIS A 54 -15.90 6.97 1.73
C HIS A 54 -15.38 5.90 0.78
N GLU A 55 -15.33 6.15 -0.53
CA GLU A 55 -14.76 5.18 -1.47
C GLU A 55 -13.22 5.18 -1.42
N GLN A 56 -12.59 6.31 -1.08
CA GLN A 56 -11.18 6.32 -0.72
C GLN A 56 -10.92 5.47 0.53
N ILE A 57 -11.71 5.62 1.59
CA ILE A 57 -11.55 4.85 2.83
C ILE A 57 -11.81 3.36 2.59
N GLU A 58 -12.92 2.96 1.96
CA GLU A 58 -13.18 1.54 1.66
C GLU A 58 -12.12 0.93 0.74
N ARG A 59 -11.58 1.71 -0.21
CA ARG A 59 -10.52 1.25 -1.11
C ARG A 59 -9.14 1.25 -0.45
N LEU A 60 -8.93 2.09 0.57
CA LEU A 60 -7.77 2.03 1.45
C LEU A 60 -7.88 0.81 2.37
N GLU A 61 -9.02 0.59 3.02
CA GLU A 61 -9.29 -0.55 3.92
C GLU A 61 -9.22 -1.89 3.20
N LYS A 62 -9.81 -2.04 2.00
CA LYS A 62 -9.64 -3.24 1.15
C LYS A 62 -8.22 -3.45 0.65
N LYS A 63 -7.38 -2.41 0.62
CA LYS A 63 -5.95 -2.51 0.30
C LYS A 63 -5.12 -2.86 1.54
N THR A 64 -5.63 -2.55 2.73
CA THR A 64 -5.01 -2.84 4.04
C THR A 64 -5.15 -4.31 4.44
N GLU A 65 -6.14 -5.05 3.92
CA GLU A 65 -6.22 -6.51 4.10
C GLU A 65 -5.15 -7.27 3.29
N GLY A 66 -4.38 -6.60 2.42
CA GLY A 66 -3.46 -7.26 1.50
C GLY A 66 -2.13 -6.56 1.20
N GLN A 67 -1.72 -5.50 1.90
CA GLN A 67 -0.41 -4.86 1.66
C GLN A 67 0.29 -4.40 2.94
N THR A 68 1.17 -5.29 3.39
CA THR A 68 2.41 -5.07 4.13
C THR A 68 2.86 -3.60 4.24
N ASN A 69 2.97 -3.13 5.47
CA ASN A 69 4.02 -2.24 5.99
C ASN A 69 4.85 -1.53 4.91
N ARG A 70 4.31 -0.46 4.32
CA ARG A 70 5.04 0.34 3.33
C ARG A 70 6.14 1.12 4.09
N HIS A 71 7.40 0.80 3.77
CA HIS A 71 8.66 1.55 4.00
C HIS A 71 9.72 1.06 5.01
N GLU A 72 9.60 -0.11 5.64
CA GLU A 72 10.73 -0.63 6.43
C GLU A 72 11.55 -1.66 5.62
N PRO A 73 12.86 -1.43 5.36
CA PRO A 73 13.70 -2.42 4.69
C PRO A 73 13.67 -3.76 5.43
N PHE A 74 13.67 -4.87 4.69
CA PHE A 74 13.57 -6.21 5.28
C PHE A 74 14.61 -6.46 6.38
N HIS A 75 15.86 -6.03 6.18
CA HIS A 75 16.91 -6.19 7.20
C HIS A 75 16.57 -5.49 8.53
N VAL A 76 15.84 -4.38 8.51
CA VAL A 76 15.41 -3.68 9.73
C VAL A 76 14.29 -4.46 10.43
N GLN A 77 13.34 -5.00 9.68
CA GLN A 77 12.29 -5.87 10.23
C GLN A 77 12.89 -7.13 10.87
N PHE A 78 13.89 -7.72 10.21
CA PHE A 78 14.61 -8.89 10.70
C PHE A 78 15.40 -8.58 11.98
N SER A 79 16.19 -7.50 12.01
CA SER A 79 16.93 -7.09 13.21
C SER A 79 16.02 -6.78 14.40
N ARG A 80 14.79 -6.29 14.15
CA ARG A 80 13.78 -6.10 15.22
C ARG A 80 13.34 -7.47 15.76
N GLN A 81 12.93 -8.39 14.88
CA GLN A 81 12.53 -9.73 15.29
C GLN A 81 13.64 -10.46 16.06
N ALA A 82 14.90 -10.31 15.64
CA ALA A 82 16.04 -10.92 16.31
C ALA A 82 16.29 -10.37 17.72
N LYS A 83 15.91 -9.13 17.99
CA LYS A 83 15.95 -8.55 19.35
C LYS A 83 14.78 -9.02 20.21
N GLU A 84 13.60 -9.18 19.61
CA GLU A 84 12.38 -9.58 20.33
C GLU A 84 12.41 -11.07 20.71
N THR A 85 12.89 -11.94 19.82
CA THR A 85 12.91 -13.40 20.02
C THR A 85 14.27 -13.99 19.63
N PRO A 86 15.36 -13.66 20.36
CA PRO A 86 16.71 -14.00 19.95
C PRO A 86 16.99 -15.50 19.92
N ASP A 87 16.37 -16.26 20.83
CA ASP A 87 16.61 -17.70 21.00
C ASP A 87 15.62 -18.56 20.20
N ALA A 88 14.67 -17.93 19.49
CA ALA A 88 13.77 -18.63 18.59
C ALA A 88 14.50 -19.08 17.32
N ILE A 89 14.10 -20.23 16.77
CA ILE A 89 14.68 -20.75 15.53
C ILE A 89 14.23 -19.89 14.34
N ALA A 90 15.20 -19.34 13.61
CA ALA A 90 14.98 -18.56 12.40
C ALA A 90 15.06 -19.42 11.14
N VAL A 91 16.05 -20.32 11.08
CA VAL A 91 16.30 -21.21 9.94
C VAL A 91 16.63 -22.60 10.47
N MET A 92 16.09 -23.62 9.82
CA MET A 92 16.36 -25.02 10.14
C MET A 92 16.38 -25.84 8.86
N ASP A 93 17.43 -26.64 8.69
CA ASP A 93 17.52 -27.69 7.69
C ASP A 93 17.86 -29.03 8.38
N ASP A 94 18.13 -30.07 7.59
CA ASP A 94 18.44 -31.40 8.10
C ASP A 94 19.77 -31.47 8.89
N GLN A 95 20.65 -30.49 8.71
CA GLN A 95 21.99 -30.48 9.29
C GLN A 95 22.13 -29.50 10.45
N ARG A 96 21.39 -28.38 10.44
CA ARG A 96 21.62 -27.25 11.34
C ARG A 96 20.33 -26.52 11.69
N LYS A 97 20.36 -25.91 12.88
CA LYS A 97 19.36 -24.96 13.36
C LYS A 97 20.09 -23.68 13.72
N LEU A 98 19.58 -22.57 13.22
CA LEU A 98 20.08 -21.24 13.54
C LEU A 98 18.97 -20.46 14.24
N THR A 99 19.31 -19.91 15.39
CA THR A 99 18.47 -18.94 16.09
C THR A 99 18.49 -17.60 15.37
N TYR A 100 17.52 -16.73 15.66
CA TYR A 100 17.53 -15.36 15.13
C TYR A 100 18.81 -14.60 15.52
N ARG A 101 19.32 -14.82 16.74
CA ARG A 101 20.58 -14.19 17.20
C ARG A 101 21.76 -14.63 16.35
N GLU A 102 21.95 -15.93 16.17
CA GLU A 102 23.07 -16.47 15.39
C GLU A 102 23.02 -16.02 13.93
N LEU A 103 21.84 -15.98 13.33
CA LEU A 103 21.67 -15.54 11.95
C LEU A 103 21.93 -14.04 11.78
N GLU A 104 21.53 -13.20 12.75
CA GLU A 104 21.85 -11.77 12.76
C GLU A 104 23.35 -11.53 12.87
N ASP A 105 24.05 -12.26 13.75
CA ASP A 105 25.50 -12.15 13.94
C ASP A 105 26.25 -12.54 12.65
N MET A 106 25.81 -13.60 11.97
CA MET A 106 26.36 -14.02 10.67
C MET A 106 26.12 -12.97 9.58
N SER A 107 24.90 -12.41 9.52
CA SER A 107 24.53 -11.36 8.57
C SER A 107 25.35 -10.08 8.79
N TYR A 108 25.54 -9.69 10.06
CA TYR A 108 26.35 -8.54 10.45
C TYR A 108 27.82 -8.74 10.06
N ALA A 109 28.39 -9.92 10.33
CA ALA A 109 29.76 -10.26 9.94
C ALA A 109 29.96 -10.17 8.42
N LEU A 110 29.01 -10.70 7.64
CA LEU A 110 29.03 -10.60 6.18
C LEU A 110 28.94 -9.15 5.70
N SER A 111 28.07 -8.33 6.29
CA SER A 111 27.94 -6.90 5.98
C SER A 111 29.23 -6.14 6.23
N CYS A 112 29.91 -6.40 7.35
CA CYS A 112 31.22 -5.82 7.64
C CYS A 112 32.28 -6.23 6.59
N GLU A 113 32.29 -7.50 6.18
CA GLU A 113 33.24 -7.98 5.17
C GLU A 113 32.98 -7.38 3.79
N LEU A 114 31.73 -7.27 3.35
CA LEU A 114 31.36 -6.62 2.09
C LEU A 114 31.80 -5.14 2.09
N LYS A 115 31.59 -4.43 3.20
CA LYS A 115 32.07 -3.04 3.35
C LYS A 115 33.60 -2.95 3.28
N LYS A 116 34.33 -3.87 3.93
CA LYS A 116 35.81 -3.91 3.83
C LYS A 116 36.30 -4.14 2.41
N ARG A 117 35.54 -4.86 1.59
CA ARG A 117 35.83 -5.10 0.16
C ARG A 117 35.37 -3.96 -0.76
N GLY A 118 34.84 -2.86 -0.20
CA GLY A 118 34.44 -1.67 -0.94
C GLY A 118 33.04 -1.73 -1.53
N VAL A 119 32.17 -2.63 -1.06
CA VAL A 119 30.76 -2.67 -1.50
C VAL A 119 30.01 -1.47 -0.94
N GLU A 120 29.46 -0.66 -1.83
CA GLU A 120 28.64 0.51 -1.52
C GLU A 120 27.15 0.26 -1.75
N LYS A 121 26.32 1.21 -1.32
CA LYS A 121 24.89 1.18 -1.58
C LYS A 121 24.66 1.16 -3.10
N GLU A 122 23.64 0.42 -3.54
CA GLU A 122 23.25 0.31 -4.95
C GLU A 122 24.24 -0.47 -5.84
N GLN A 123 25.25 -1.11 -5.24
CA GLN A 123 26.13 -2.03 -5.94
C GLN A 123 25.58 -3.47 -5.94
N THR A 124 25.79 -4.16 -7.06
CA THR A 124 25.36 -5.56 -7.24
C THR A 124 26.45 -6.51 -6.77
N VAL A 125 26.10 -7.48 -5.93
CA VAL A 125 26.99 -8.57 -5.47
C VAL A 125 26.47 -9.89 -6.04
N ALA A 126 27.31 -10.61 -6.78
CA ALA A 126 26.94 -11.93 -7.30
C ALA A 126 27.02 -12.99 -6.18
N LEU A 127 26.01 -13.84 -6.10
CA LEU A 127 25.98 -14.99 -5.20
C LEU A 127 26.10 -16.27 -6.02
N ILE A 128 27.06 -17.11 -5.67
CA ILE A 128 27.18 -18.48 -6.17
C ILE A 128 27.07 -19.37 -4.93
N LEU A 129 26.03 -20.20 -4.90
CA LEU A 129 25.70 -21.11 -3.82
C LEU A 129 25.59 -22.52 -4.42
N ASP A 130 26.00 -23.52 -3.65
CA ASP A 130 25.95 -24.94 -4.03
C ASP A 130 24.54 -25.55 -3.85
#